data_AF-A0A7W8FKC6-F1
#
_entry.id   AF-A0A7W8FKC6-F1
#
_cell.length_a   1.000
_cell.length_b   1.000
_cell.length_c   1.000
_cell.angle_alpha   90.00
_cell.angle_beta   90.00
_cell.angle_gamma   90.00
#
_symmetry.space_group_name_H-M   'P 1'
#
loop_
_entity.id
_entity.type
_entity.pdbx_description
1 polymer ?
#
loop_
_entity_poly.entity_id
_entity_poly.type
_entity_poly.pdbx_seq_one_letter_code
_entity_poly.pdbx_strand_id
1 'polypeptide(L)'
;MNTTQTTTAPVNLDAPTSSGDRCNPTTSNDEKGISIMPQTTDETGLVQCANCGRYGWHTSDRCPYLNITPPAGADTVDIWEGEPASRVIFGVDRTVTDHAVRVYASVVQLADGTIDDGAVDTDGPHVWVADGERSGLGALNSDQARELAAVLLEAAAEVDGWTAR
;
A
#
# COMPACT_ATOMS: atom_id res chain seq x y z
N MET A 1 58.19 -30.65 -36.07
CA MET A 1 57.80 -31.45 -34.88
C MET A 1 57.40 -30.49 -33.78
N ASN A 2 56.35 -30.87 -33.04
CA ASN A 2 55.70 -30.22 -31.90
C ASN A 2 54.85 -28.96 -32.09
N THR A 3 53.57 -29.22 -32.33
CA THR A 3 52.42 -28.35 -32.07
C THR A 3 52.04 -28.49 -30.59
N THR A 4 52.10 -27.42 -29.80
CA THR A 4 51.62 -27.43 -28.41
C THR A 4 50.18 -26.95 -28.38
N GLN A 5 49.23 -27.87 -28.18
CA GLN A 5 47.83 -27.57 -27.88
C GLN A 5 47.69 -27.19 -26.40
N THR A 6 47.15 -26.00 -26.13
CA THR A 6 46.74 -25.58 -24.78
C THR A 6 45.28 -26.01 -24.59
N THR A 7 45.06 -27.05 -23.79
CA THR A 7 43.74 -27.54 -23.41
C THR A 7 43.21 -26.71 -22.23
N THR A 8 42.19 -25.89 -22.46
CA THR A 8 41.45 -25.20 -21.41
C THR A 8 40.43 -26.16 -20.82
N ALA A 9 40.61 -26.57 -19.57
CA ALA A 9 39.60 -27.31 -18.81
C ALA A 9 38.41 -26.38 -18.46
N PRO A 10 37.17 -26.89 -18.38
CA PRO A 10 36.01 -26.08 -17.99
C PRO A 10 36.11 -25.64 -16.53
N VAL A 11 35.82 -24.37 -16.30
CA VAL A 11 35.63 -23.79 -14.96
C VAL A 11 34.41 -24.46 -14.33
N ASN A 12 34.64 -25.21 -13.25
CA ASN A 12 33.57 -25.69 -12.38
C ASN A 12 32.99 -24.46 -11.65
N LEU A 13 31.83 -23.99 -12.10
CA LEU A 13 31.02 -23.01 -11.38
C LEU A 13 30.35 -23.74 -10.21
N ASP A 14 31.09 -23.93 -9.12
CA ASP A 14 30.49 -24.23 -7.84
C ASP A 14 29.57 -23.05 -7.49
N ALA A 15 28.27 -23.32 -7.53
CA ALA A 15 27.23 -22.40 -7.11
C ALA A 15 27.52 -21.93 -5.67
N PRO A 16 27.32 -20.65 -5.33
CA PRO A 16 27.26 -20.28 -3.92
C PRO A 16 26.06 -21.00 -3.31
N THR A 17 26.33 -22.01 -2.48
CA THR A 17 25.35 -22.56 -1.56
C THR A 17 24.88 -21.40 -0.69
N SER A 18 23.65 -20.95 -0.91
CA SER A 18 22.96 -20.02 -0.04
C SER A 18 22.87 -20.67 1.34
N SER A 19 23.80 -20.30 2.22
CA SER A 19 23.69 -20.52 3.66
C SER A 19 22.49 -19.70 4.15
N GLY A 20 21.31 -20.30 4.05
CA GLY A 20 20.05 -19.81 4.59
C GLY A 20 20.01 -19.90 6.11
N ASP A 21 20.97 -19.27 6.78
CA ASP A 21 21.06 -19.25 8.23
C ASP A 21 21.55 -17.86 8.68
N ARG A 22 20.60 -16.93 8.86
CA ARG A 22 20.66 -15.81 9.80
C ARG A 22 19.38 -14.98 9.71
N CYS A 23 18.34 -15.49 10.33
CA CYS A 23 17.32 -14.74 11.06
C CYS A 23 16.52 -15.76 11.87
N ASN A 24 17.18 -16.42 12.82
CA ASN A 24 16.47 -17.04 13.93
C ASN A 24 16.65 -16.10 15.12
N PRO A 25 15.74 -15.14 15.35
CA PRO A 25 15.76 -14.39 16.59
C PRO A 25 15.45 -15.40 17.70
N THR A 26 16.43 -15.64 18.57
CA THR A 26 16.21 -16.40 19.80
C THR A 26 15.11 -15.70 20.57
N THR A 27 13.90 -16.27 20.57
CA THR A 27 12.80 -15.77 21.39
C THR A 27 13.17 -16.04 22.84
N SER A 28 13.47 -14.98 23.60
CA SER A 28 13.46 -15.08 25.05
C SER A 28 12.03 -14.85 25.50
N ASN A 29 11.38 -15.89 26.02
CA ASN A 29 10.11 -15.73 26.71
C ASN A 29 10.38 -15.13 28.10
N ASP A 30 9.56 -14.19 28.55
CA ASP A 30 9.53 -13.85 29.98
C ASP A 30 8.88 -15.00 30.78
N GLU A 31 8.92 -14.90 32.11
CA GLU A 31 8.30 -15.86 33.04
C GLU A 31 6.78 -16.02 32.83
N LYS A 32 6.16 -15.22 31.96
CA LYS A 32 4.74 -15.25 31.60
C LYS A 32 4.46 -15.85 30.23
N GLY A 33 5.47 -16.31 29.49
CA GLY A 33 5.30 -16.97 28.19
C GLY A 33 4.93 -16.02 27.04
N ILE A 34 5.13 -14.71 27.23
CA ILE A 34 4.99 -13.75 26.13
C ILE A 34 6.30 -13.77 25.36
N SER A 35 6.21 -13.97 24.03
CA SER A 35 7.36 -13.91 23.13
C SER A 35 7.89 -12.47 23.10
N ILE A 36 8.94 -12.19 23.88
CA ILE A 36 9.65 -10.92 23.83
C ILE A 36 10.72 -11.04 22.73
N MET A 37 10.46 -10.43 21.57
CA MET A 37 11.48 -10.28 20.53
C MET A 37 12.62 -9.40 21.08
N PRO A 38 13.88 -9.68 20.69
CA PRO A 38 15.00 -8.85 21.11
C PRO A 38 14.77 -7.42 20.64
N GLN A 39 14.69 -6.48 21.58
CA GLN A 39 14.80 -5.05 21.27
C GLN A 39 16.22 -4.81 20.76
N THR A 40 16.43 -4.97 19.46
CA THR A 40 17.69 -4.56 18.83
C THR A 40 17.65 -3.03 18.76
N THR A 41 18.47 -2.37 19.55
CA THR A 41 18.64 -0.91 19.54
C THR A 41 19.36 -0.39 18.29
N ASP A 42 19.65 -1.27 17.33
CA ASP A 42 20.32 -0.96 16.08
C ASP A 42 19.31 -1.01 14.92
N GLU A 43 18.68 0.13 14.63
CA GLU A 43 17.70 0.28 13.55
C GLU A 43 18.36 0.25 12.15
N THR A 44 19.69 0.30 12.06
CA THR A 44 20.41 0.45 10.77
C THR A 44 20.36 -0.79 9.87
N GLY A 45 19.81 -1.91 10.34
CA GLY A 45 19.62 -3.15 9.59
C GLY A 45 18.17 -3.61 9.41
N LEU A 46 17.18 -2.83 9.87
CA LEU A 46 15.78 -3.25 9.78
C LEU A 46 15.22 -2.99 8.38
N VAL A 47 14.74 -4.04 7.72
CA VAL A 47 13.99 -3.91 6.47
C VAL A 47 12.60 -3.35 6.80
N GLN A 48 12.21 -2.26 6.13
CA GLN A 48 10.85 -1.73 6.21
C GLN A 48 9.92 -2.62 5.37
N CYS A 49 8.80 -3.05 5.94
CA CYS A 49 7.77 -3.75 5.18
C CYS A 49 7.09 -2.77 4.22
N ALA A 50 7.12 -3.06 2.92
CA ALA A 50 6.51 -2.19 1.90
C ALA A 50 4.97 -2.10 2.00
N ASN A 51 4.33 -3.05 2.70
CA ASN A 51 2.87 -3.10 2.82
C ASN A 51 2.35 -2.31 4.03
N CYS A 52 3.09 -2.26 5.15
CA CYS A 52 2.62 -1.64 6.40
C CYS A 52 3.58 -0.62 7.00
N GLY A 53 4.69 -0.31 6.33
CA GLY A 53 5.67 0.68 6.79
C GLY A 53 6.44 0.31 8.07
N ARG A 54 6.14 -0.82 8.73
CA ARG A 54 6.79 -1.24 9.98
C ARG A 54 8.17 -1.85 9.74
N TYR A 55 9.13 -1.47 10.58
CA TYR A 55 10.52 -1.95 10.54
C TYR A 55 10.72 -3.24 11.33
N GLY A 56 11.31 -4.27 10.74
CA GLY A 56 11.81 -5.43 11.49
C GLY A 56 10.78 -6.42 12.03
N TRP A 57 9.47 -6.14 11.90
CA TRP A 57 8.40 -7.02 12.40
C TRP A 57 8.13 -8.22 11.46
N HIS A 58 8.36 -8.04 10.16
CA HIS A 58 8.24 -9.07 9.12
C HIS A 58 8.78 -8.54 7.78
N THR A 59 9.09 -9.45 6.85
CA THR A 59 9.32 -9.14 5.43
C THR A 59 7.99 -8.93 4.70
N SER A 60 7.99 -8.26 3.54
CA SER A 60 6.75 -7.94 2.80
C SER A 60 5.89 -9.17 2.47
N ASP A 61 6.51 -10.32 2.19
CA ASP A 61 5.86 -11.62 1.92
C ASP A 61 5.22 -12.26 3.17
N ARG A 62 5.48 -11.73 4.36
CA ARG A 62 4.92 -12.17 5.64
C ARG A 62 4.09 -11.09 6.33
N CYS A 63 3.69 -10.05 5.60
CA CYS A 63 2.83 -9.01 6.15
C CYS A 63 1.47 -9.59 6.52
N PRO A 64 0.95 -9.35 7.75
CA PRO A 64 -0.37 -9.84 8.15
C PRO A 64 -1.50 -9.28 7.29
N TYR A 65 -1.26 -8.18 6.58
CA TYR A 65 -2.22 -7.51 5.72
C TYR A 65 -2.03 -7.81 4.23
N LEU A 66 -1.09 -8.71 3.87
CA LEU A 66 -0.76 -9.01 2.47
C LEU A 66 -1.98 -9.52 1.67
N ASN A 67 -2.90 -10.21 2.34
CA ASN A 67 -4.05 -10.86 1.70
C ASN A 67 -5.35 -10.07 1.84
N ILE A 68 -5.30 -8.83 2.32
CA ILE A 68 -6.49 -7.98 2.39
C ILE A 68 -6.58 -7.22 1.07
N THR A 69 -7.47 -7.68 0.21
CA THR A 69 -7.68 -7.09 -1.11
C THR A 69 -8.40 -5.74 -0.99
N PRO A 70 -7.96 -4.70 -1.71
CA PRO A 70 -8.72 -3.47 -1.86
C PRO A 70 -10.09 -3.74 -2.51
N PRO A 71 -11.08 -2.86 -2.32
CA PRO A 71 -12.32 -2.88 -3.09
C PRO A 71 -12.07 -2.88 -4.61
N ALA A 72 -12.96 -3.50 -5.37
CA ALA A 72 -12.90 -3.46 -6.83
C ALA A 72 -13.02 -2.01 -7.33
N GLY A 73 -12.19 -1.63 -8.30
CA GLY A 73 -12.15 -0.25 -8.82
C GLY A 73 -11.15 0.66 -8.11
N ALA A 74 -10.54 0.24 -7.01
CA ALA A 74 -9.44 0.98 -6.38
C ALA A 74 -8.29 1.22 -7.37
N ASP A 75 -7.82 2.46 -7.45
CA ASP A 75 -6.72 2.89 -8.32
C ASP A 75 -5.41 2.95 -7.53
N THR A 76 -5.42 3.63 -6.39
CA THR A 76 -4.27 3.75 -5.49
C THR A 76 -4.63 3.32 -4.07
N VAL A 77 -3.66 2.72 -3.37
CA VAL A 77 -3.83 2.15 -2.04
C VAL A 77 -2.65 2.57 -1.18
N ASP A 78 -2.93 3.26 -0.08
CA ASP A 78 -1.91 3.65 0.88
C ASP A 78 -1.42 2.45 1.70
N ILE A 79 -0.30 2.66 2.40
CA ILE A 79 0.23 1.68 3.35
C ILE A 79 -0.69 1.52 4.56
N TRP A 80 -0.61 0.38 5.22
CA TRP A 80 -1.30 0.17 6.50
C TRP A 80 -0.66 0.96 7.63
N GLU A 81 -1.45 1.74 8.37
CA GLU A 81 -1.02 2.59 9.48
C GLU A 81 -1.98 2.47 10.69
N GLY A 82 -1.58 3.00 11.84
CA GLY A 82 -2.46 3.10 13.02
C GLY A 82 -2.64 1.82 13.87
N GLU A 83 -3.44 1.96 14.93
CA GLU A 83 -3.91 0.91 15.84
C GLU A 83 -5.35 1.24 16.31
N PRO A 84 -6.40 0.52 15.84
CA PRO A 84 -6.35 -0.61 14.91
C PRO A 84 -5.81 -0.20 13.53
N ALA A 85 -5.15 -1.13 12.85
CA ALA A 85 -4.55 -0.84 11.55
C ALA A 85 -5.62 -0.57 10.48
N SER A 86 -5.41 0.50 9.72
CA SER A 86 -6.24 0.93 8.60
C SER A 86 -5.38 1.47 7.46
N ARG A 87 -5.98 1.69 6.29
CA ARG A 87 -5.34 2.37 5.15
C ARG A 87 -6.36 3.14 4.33
N VAL A 88 -5.92 4.18 3.64
CA VAL A 88 -6.76 4.93 2.70
C VAL A 88 -6.72 4.26 1.32
N ILE A 89 -7.88 4.15 0.69
CA ILE A 89 -8.05 3.68 -0.68
C ILE A 89 -8.55 4.85 -1.51
N PHE A 90 -7.96 5.06 -2.69
CA PHE A 90 -8.37 6.08 -3.65
C PHE A 90 -8.94 5.44 -4.91
N GLY A 91 -10.04 6.00 -5.41
CA GLY A 91 -10.60 5.69 -6.72
C GLY A 91 -9.88 6.44 -7.84
N VAL A 92 -10.29 6.18 -9.08
CA VAL A 92 -9.70 6.83 -10.26
C VAL A 92 -9.94 8.34 -10.23
N ASP A 93 -8.88 9.09 -10.53
CA ASP A 93 -8.94 10.53 -10.80
C ASP A 93 -9.79 10.80 -12.06
N ARG A 94 -10.91 11.51 -11.89
CA ARG A 94 -11.75 11.99 -12.98
C ARG A 94 -11.52 13.49 -13.18
N THR A 95 -11.26 13.91 -14.41
CA THR A 95 -10.93 15.30 -14.75
C THR A 95 -12.06 16.00 -15.48
N VAL A 96 -12.11 17.33 -15.39
CA VAL A 96 -12.96 18.18 -16.25
C VAL A 96 -12.11 18.74 -17.39
N THR A 97 -12.65 18.72 -18.61
CA THR A 97 -11.95 19.17 -19.82
C THR A 97 -11.50 20.63 -19.69
N ASP A 98 -10.23 20.87 -20.07
CA ASP A 98 -9.56 22.17 -20.01
C ASP A 98 -9.62 22.83 -18.61
N HIS A 99 -9.72 22.04 -17.55
CA HIS A 99 -9.72 22.50 -16.17
C HIS A 99 -8.82 21.64 -15.29
N ALA A 100 -8.20 22.24 -14.27
CA ALA A 100 -7.33 21.54 -13.31
C ALA A 100 -8.11 20.69 -12.28
N VAL A 101 -9.43 20.62 -12.41
CA VAL A 101 -10.28 19.95 -11.43
C VAL A 101 -10.16 18.46 -11.55
N ARG A 102 -10.00 17.83 -10.40
CA ARG A 102 -9.97 16.39 -10.20
C ARG A 102 -11.03 16.01 -9.18
N VAL A 103 -11.76 14.96 -9.51
CA VAL A 103 -12.75 14.33 -8.66
C VAL A 103 -12.35 12.89 -8.46
N TYR A 104 -12.25 12.47 -7.21
CA TYR A 104 -11.89 11.08 -6.86
C TYR A 104 -12.62 10.64 -5.60
N ALA A 105 -12.86 9.34 -5.50
CA ALA A 105 -13.42 8.70 -4.32
C ALA A 105 -12.31 8.36 -3.32
N SER A 106 -12.61 8.38 -2.02
CA SER A 106 -11.76 7.72 -1.03
C SER A 106 -12.56 7.00 0.04
N VAL A 107 -11.98 5.94 0.60
CA VAL A 107 -12.49 5.23 1.79
C VAL A 107 -11.33 4.79 2.68
N VAL A 108 -11.62 4.56 3.96
CA VAL A 108 -10.70 3.87 4.87
C VAL A 108 -11.06 2.38 4.92
N GLN A 109 -10.08 1.52 4.62
CA GLN A 109 -10.20 0.07 4.81
C GLN A 109 -9.55 -0.35 6.13
N LEU A 110 -10.28 -1.13 6.93
CA LEU A 110 -9.81 -1.69 8.19
C LEU A 110 -9.07 -3.01 7.98
N ALA A 111 -8.25 -3.41 8.96
CA ALA A 111 -7.45 -4.64 8.90
C ALA A 111 -8.26 -5.95 8.87
N ASP A 112 -9.58 -5.91 9.03
CA ASP A 112 -10.47 -7.03 8.79
C ASP A 112 -11.04 -7.07 7.37
N GLY A 113 -10.66 -6.10 6.52
CA GLY A 113 -11.09 -5.94 5.14
C GLY A 113 -12.35 -5.10 4.96
N THR A 114 -13.04 -4.72 6.05
CA THR A 114 -14.24 -3.88 5.98
C THR A 114 -13.89 -2.42 5.67
N ILE A 115 -14.88 -1.68 5.17
CA ILE A 115 -14.77 -0.23 4.98
C ILE A 115 -15.32 0.47 6.22
N ASP A 116 -14.55 1.42 6.75
CA ASP A 116 -15.03 2.31 7.78
C ASP A 116 -16.12 3.21 7.19
N ASP A 117 -17.28 3.25 7.85
CA ASP A 117 -18.44 4.08 7.47
C ASP A 117 -18.36 5.49 8.07
N GLY A 118 -17.18 5.89 8.58
CA GLY A 118 -16.93 7.15 9.25
C GLY A 118 -17.12 7.07 10.77
N ALA A 119 -17.19 5.86 11.32
CA ALA A 119 -17.31 5.61 12.76
C ALA A 119 -15.96 5.60 13.48
N VAL A 120 -14.87 5.29 12.78
CA VAL A 120 -13.53 5.17 13.35
C VAL A 120 -12.66 6.38 12.99
N ASP A 121 -12.72 6.82 11.73
CA ASP A 121 -11.95 7.95 11.21
C ASP A 121 -12.85 8.98 10.50
N THR A 122 -12.46 10.25 10.56
CA THR A 122 -13.10 11.33 9.79
C THR A 122 -12.90 11.18 8.29
N ASP A 123 -11.91 10.39 7.87
CA ASP A 123 -11.62 10.07 6.45
C ASP A 123 -12.42 8.86 5.91
N GLY A 124 -13.65 8.67 6.40
CA GLY A 124 -14.61 7.68 5.88
C GLY A 124 -14.96 7.83 4.38
N PRO A 125 -16.10 7.30 3.92
CA PRO A 125 -16.42 7.31 2.51
C PRO A 125 -16.69 8.74 2.00
N HIS A 126 -15.85 9.23 1.08
CA HIS A 126 -15.87 10.61 0.59
C HIS A 126 -15.71 10.73 -0.92
N VAL A 127 -16.26 11.80 -1.47
CA VAL A 127 -15.94 12.31 -2.82
C VAL A 127 -15.18 13.62 -2.66
N TRP A 128 -13.93 13.63 -3.12
CA TRP A 128 -13.08 14.81 -3.09
C TRP A 128 -13.17 15.59 -4.38
N VAL A 129 -13.07 16.91 -4.27
CA VAL A 129 -12.92 17.82 -5.41
C VAL A 129 -11.71 18.71 -5.15
N ALA A 130 -10.71 18.64 -6.03
CA ALA A 130 -9.45 19.38 -5.87
C ALA A 130 -9.05 20.05 -7.20
N ASP A 131 -8.45 21.25 -7.15
CA ASP A 131 -8.04 22.00 -8.35
C ASP A 131 -6.53 22.31 -8.42
N GLY A 132 -5.69 21.43 -7.86
CA GLY A 132 -4.24 21.61 -7.80
C GLY A 132 -3.77 22.18 -6.46
N GLU A 133 -4.63 22.88 -5.73
CA GLU A 133 -4.51 23.09 -4.28
C GLU A 133 -5.80 22.59 -3.59
N ARG A 134 -5.70 22.15 -2.33
CA ARG A 134 -6.80 21.53 -1.56
C ARG A 134 -7.97 22.48 -1.23
N SER A 135 -7.94 23.74 -1.69
CA SER A 135 -8.83 24.80 -1.22
C SER A 135 -9.32 25.73 -2.34
N GLY A 136 -10.27 25.24 -3.13
CA GLY A 136 -11.07 26.06 -4.04
C GLY A 136 -11.44 25.32 -5.31
N LEU A 137 -12.57 25.69 -5.90
CA LEU A 137 -12.88 25.40 -7.28
C LEU A 137 -12.74 26.72 -8.05
N GLY A 138 -11.84 26.79 -9.02
CA GLY A 138 -11.86 27.83 -10.04
C GLY A 138 -13.25 28.01 -10.69
N ALA A 139 -13.48 29.17 -11.32
CA ALA A 139 -14.75 29.43 -11.99
C ALA A 139 -14.94 28.50 -13.20
N LEU A 140 -16.07 27.79 -13.26
CA LEU A 140 -16.43 26.88 -14.34
C LEU A 140 -17.39 27.57 -15.32
N ASN A 141 -17.24 27.25 -16.61
CA ASN A 141 -18.31 27.52 -17.57
C ASN A 141 -19.46 26.49 -17.43
N SER A 142 -20.58 26.72 -18.13
CA SER A 142 -21.77 25.88 -18.00
C SER A 142 -21.57 24.44 -18.48
N ASP A 143 -20.70 24.21 -19.46
CA ASP A 143 -20.41 22.86 -19.96
C ASP A 143 -19.49 22.12 -18.99
N GLN A 144 -18.45 22.79 -18.50
CA GLN A 144 -17.58 22.29 -17.44
C GLN A 144 -18.34 22.00 -16.14
N ALA A 145 -19.35 22.80 -15.79
CA ALA A 145 -20.20 22.55 -14.63
C ALA A 145 -21.05 21.28 -14.80
N ARG A 146 -21.52 20.98 -16.02
CA ARG A 146 -22.25 19.73 -16.31
C ARG A 146 -21.32 18.52 -16.33
N GLU A 147 -20.12 18.69 -16.88
CA GLU A 147 -19.08 17.67 -16.85
C GLU A 147 -18.69 17.34 -15.41
N LEU A 148 -18.46 18.38 -14.57
CA LEU A 148 -18.22 18.21 -13.14
C LEU A 148 -19.36 17.44 -12.46
N ALA A 149 -20.62 17.79 -12.76
CA ALA A 149 -21.76 17.07 -12.21
C ALA A 149 -21.79 15.58 -12.63
N ALA A 150 -21.44 15.27 -13.86
CA ALA A 150 -21.38 13.88 -14.35
C ALA A 150 -20.30 13.08 -13.61
N VAL A 151 -19.07 13.61 -13.50
CA VAL A 151 -17.98 12.90 -12.81
C VAL A 151 -18.24 12.75 -11.31
N LEU A 152 -18.93 13.70 -10.68
CA LEU A 152 -19.36 13.58 -9.28
C LEU A 152 -20.35 12.42 -9.08
N LEU A 153 -21.28 12.22 -10.02
CA LEU A 153 -22.24 11.11 -9.95
C LEU A 153 -21.55 9.76 -10.12
N GLU A 154 -20.56 9.67 -11.01
CA GLU A 154 -19.77 8.45 -11.18
C GLU A 154 -18.93 8.12 -9.94
N ALA A 155 -18.28 9.11 -9.33
CA ALA A 155 -17.51 8.93 -8.10
C ALA A 155 -18.42 8.55 -6.92
N ALA A 156 -19.61 9.15 -6.81
CA ALA A 156 -20.58 8.77 -5.80
C ALA A 156 -21.04 7.31 -5.96
N ALA A 157 -21.34 6.88 -7.19
CA ALA A 157 -21.71 5.49 -7.46
C ALA A 157 -20.59 4.49 -7.12
N GLU A 158 -19.33 4.89 -7.26
CA GLU A 158 -18.16 4.09 -6.85
C GLU A 158 -18.10 3.93 -5.32
N VAL A 159 -18.26 5.02 -4.57
CA VAL A 159 -18.34 4.98 -3.10
C VAL A 159 -19.53 4.14 -2.62
N ASP A 160 -20.69 4.28 -3.25
CA ASP A 160 -21.88 3.47 -2.96
C ASP A 160 -21.60 1.98 -3.19
N GLY A 161 -20.89 1.65 -4.27
CA GLY A 161 -20.46 0.28 -4.57
C GLY A 161 -19.53 -0.32 -3.53
N TRP A 162 -18.63 0.49 -2.94
CA TRP A 162 -17.71 0.04 -1.89
C TRP A 162 -18.38 -0.13 -0.53
N THR A 163 -19.44 0.63 -0.26
CA THR A 163 -20.14 0.65 1.04
C THR A 163 -21.39 -0.24 1.06
N ALA A 164 -21.83 -0.72 -0.11
CA ALA A 164 -22.92 -1.69 -0.21
C ALA A 164 -22.52 -3.02 0.46
N ARG A 165 -23.23 -3.37 1.53
CA ARG A 165 -23.03 -4.60 2.32
C ARG A 165 -23.67 -5.83 1.69
#